data_AF-A0A318CLT3-F1
#
_entry.id   AF-A0A318CLT3-F1
#
_cell.length_a   1.000
_cell.length_b   1.000
_cell.length_c   1.000
_cell.angle_alpha   90.00
_cell.angle_beta   90.00
_cell.angle_gamma   90.00
#
_symmetry.space_group_name_H-M   'P 1'
#
loop_
_entity.id
_entity.type
_entity.pdbx_description
1 polymer ?
#
loop_
_entity_poly.entity_id
_entity_poly.type
_entity_poly.pdbx_seq_one_letter_code
_entity_poly.pdbx_strand_id
1 'polypeptide(L)'
;MLVSKICPHCKERIKKGALVCRYCGRELDPDEEREHDLYSPNWIFAGFAGLTVGAALAIIFGYWKERRRWQDEISDYSVGGEFDKEEF
;
A
#
# COMPACT_ATOMS: atom_id res chain seq x y z
N MET A 1 -28.34 21.02 7.03
CA MET A 1 -27.81 22.35 6.65
C MET A 1 -28.09 22.54 5.17
N LEU A 2 -28.88 23.54 4.77
CA LEU A 2 -29.16 23.79 3.36
C LEU A 2 -27.92 24.44 2.74
N VAL A 3 -27.16 23.67 1.96
CA VAL A 3 -25.97 24.19 1.29
C VAL A 3 -26.42 24.94 0.03
N SER A 4 -26.18 26.26 -0.03
CA SER A 4 -26.54 27.13 -1.17
C SER A 4 -25.30 27.67 -1.88
N LYS A 5 -25.37 27.86 -3.20
CA LYS A 5 -24.37 28.56 -4.02
C LYS A 5 -24.94 29.86 -4.60
N ILE A 6 -24.08 30.81 -4.94
CA ILE A 6 -24.46 32.06 -5.57
C ILE A 6 -24.33 31.90 -7.08
N CYS A 7 -25.34 32.33 -7.84
CA CYS A 7 -25.28 32.33 -9.29
C CYS A 7 -24.21 33.31 -9.80
N PRO A 8 -23.29 32.91 -10.69
CA PRO A 8 -22.31 33.83 -11.27
C PRO A 8 -22.96 34.90 -12.18
N HIS A 9 -24.16 34.62 -12.70
CA HIS A 9 -24.82 35.51 -13.66
C HIS A 9 -25.73 36.55 -13.01
N CYS A 10 -26.61 36.13 -12.09
CA CYS A 10 -27.60 37.02 -11.46
C CYS A 10 -27.32 37.30 -9.99
N LYS A 11 -26.28 36.68 -9.41
CA LYS A 11 -25.88 36.83 -7.99
C LYS A 11 -26.95 36.39 -6.98
N GLU A 12 -27.97 35.69 -7.44
CA GLU A 12 -29.02 35.14 -6.58
C GLU A 12 -28.58 33.84 -5.90
N ARG A 13 -29.15 33.54 -4.72
CA ARG A 13 -28.87 32.29 -4.01
C ARG A 13 -29.67 31.13 -4.60
N ILE A 14 -28.96 30.06 -4.97
CA ILE A 14 -29.52 28.84 -5.57
C ILE A 14 -29.07 27.61 -4.74
N LYS A 15 -29.81 26.50 -4.84
CA LYS A 15 -29.43 25.20 -4.25
C LYS A 15 -28.09 24.71 -4.83
N LYS A 16 -27.18 24.19 -3.99
CA LYS A 16 -26.02 23.43 -4.47
C LYS A 16 -26.53 22.17 -5.18
N GLY A 17 -26.14 21.98 -6.44
CA GLY A 17 -26.67 20.94 -7.33
C GLY A 17 -27.72 21.41 -8.35
N ALA A 18 -28.10 22.70 -8.36
CA ALA A 18 -28.96 23.20 -9.44
C ALA A 18 -28.16 23.36 -10.75
N LEU A 19 -28.58 22.62 -11.78
CA LEU A 19 -28.07 22.71 -13.17
C LEU A 19 -28.57 23.96 -13.90
N VAL A 20 -29.66 24.56 -13.42
CA VAL A 20 -30.27 25.75 -14.05
C VAL A 20 -30.71 26.72 -12.96
N CYS A 21 -30.40 28.00 -13.15
CA CYS A 21 -30.85 29.05 -12.25
C CYS A 21 -32.34 29.31 -12.45
N ARG A 22 -33.12 29.24 -11.36
CA ARG A 22 -34.56 29.57 -11.37
C ARG A 22 -34.87 31.05 -11.67
N TYR A 23 -33.88 31.94 -11.50
CA TYR A 23 -34.07 33.38 -11.63
C TYR A 23 -33.63 33.90 -13.00
N CYS A 24 -32.44 33.53 -13.47
CA CYS A 24 -31.95 33.97 -14.79
C CYS A 24 -32.16 32.95 -15.91
N GLY A 25 -32.59 31.73 -15.59
CA GLY A 25 -32.82 30.66 -16.58
C GLY A 25 -31.57 30.11 -17.24
N ARG A 26 -30.37 30.60 -16.87
CA ARG A 26 -29.11 30.12 -17.42
C ARG A 26 -28.74 28.78 -16.80
N GLU A 27 -28.12 27.94 -17.62
CA GLU A 27 -27.48 26.72 -17.19
C GLU A 27 -26.27 27.07 -16.32
N LEU A 28 -26.09 26.32 -15.24
CA LEU A 28 -24.95 26.38 -14.35
C LEU A 28 -24.29 25.02 -14.40
N ASP A 29 -22.97 25.01 -14.46
CA ASP A 29 -22.23 23.77 -14.33
C ASP A 29 -22.64 23.08 -13.02
N PRO A 30 -22.96 21.77 -13.05
CA PRO A 30 -22.99 21.01 -11.83
C PRO A 30 -21.63 21.20 -11.18
N ASP A 31 -21.62 21.70 -9.95
CA ASP A 31 -20.45 21.50 -9.13
C ASP A 31 -20.39 19.98 -9.01
N GLU A 32 -19.50 19.35 -9.78
CA GLU A 32 -19.10 18.00 -9.49
C GLU A 32 -18.64 18.07 -8.03
N GLU A 33 -19.47 17.55 -7.13
CA GLU A 33 -19.00 16.98 -5.89
C GLU A 33 -18.02 15.88 -6.31
N ARG A 34 -16.80 16.31 -6.65
CA ARG A 34 -15.62 15.47 -6.58
C ARG A 34 -15.36 15.31 -5.09
N GLU A 35 -16.22 14.49 -4.50
CA GLU A 35 -15.98 13.84 -3.25
C GLU A 35 -14.60 13.19 -3.31
N HIS A 36 -13.95 13.37 -2.19
CA HIS A 36 -12.53 13.40 -2.06
C HIS A 36 -12.04 11.97 -1.80
N ASP A 37 -12.02 11.12 -2.82
CA ASP A 37 -11.42 9.78 -2.73
C ASP A 37 -10.08 9.72 -3.47
N LEU A 38 -9.26 10.76 -3.30
CA LEU A 38 -7.80 10.59 -3.30
C LEU A 38 -7.26 10.21 -1.92
N TYR A 39 -8.11 9.91 -0.92
CA TYR A 39 -7.71 9.01 0.17
C TYR A 39 -7.82 7.57 -0.33
N SER A 40 -6.87 7.19 -1.18
CA SER A 40 -6.56 5.77 -1.36
C SER A 40 -6.40 5.16 0.04
N PRO A 41 -7.07 4.04 0.38
CA PRO A 41 -6.97 3.36 1.67
C PRO A 41 -5.59 2.69 1.81
N ASN A 42 -4.51 3.43 1.57
CA ASN A 42 -3.14 2.96 1.54
C ASN A 42 -2.65 2.48 2.92
N TRP A 43 -3.41 2.71 3.99
CA TRP A 43 -3.12 2.11 5.29
C TRP A 43 -3.34 0.59 5.27
N ILE A 44 -4.40 0.08 4.64
CA ILE A 44 -4.59 -1.39 4.54
C ILE A 44 -3.48 -2.00 3.68
N PHE A 45 -3.08 -1.33 2.61
CA PHE A 45 -1.96 -1.76 1.77
C PHE A 45 -0.61 -1.72 2.52
N ALA A 46 -0.40 -0.77 3.43
CA ALA A 46 0.77 -0.76 4.31
C ALA A 46 0.82 -1.99 5.24
N GLY A 47 -0.33 -2.43 5.77
CA GLY A 47 -0.43 -3.65 6.57
C GLY A 47 -0.09 -4.91 5.77
N PHE A 48 -0.64 -5.06 4.57
CA PHE A 48 -0.37 -6.22 3.70
C PHE A 48 1.07 -6.24 3.18
N ALA A 49 1.64 -5.09 2.83
CA ALA A 49 3.04 -4.99 2.42
C ALA A 49 3.99 -5.41 3.56
N GLY A 50 3.71 -4.99 4.80
CA GLY A 50 4.49 -5.42 5.96
C GLY A 50 4.42 -6.93 6.21
N LEU A 51 3.23 -7.52 6.14
CA LEU A 51 3.04 -8.96 6.36
C LEU A 51 3.71 -9.82 5.27
N THR A 52 3.59 -9.44 4.00
CA THR A 52 4.19 -10.18 2.88
C THR A 52 5.72 -10.13 2.94
N VAL A 53 6.30 -8.95 3.20
CA VAL A 53 7.76 -8.79 3.36
C VAL A 53 8.25 -9.54 4.61
N GLY A 54 7.53 -9.44 5.73
CA GLY A 54 7.87 -10.14 6.97
C GLY A 54 7.85 -11.67 6.81
N ALA A 55 6.82 -12.21 6.16
CA ALA A 55 6.70 -13.64 5.88
C ALA A 55 7.82 -14.12 4.94
N ALA A 56 8.11 -13.36 3.88
CA ALA A 56 9.19 -13.69 2.96
C ALA A 56 10.55 -13.72 3.67
N LEU A 57 10.86 -12.72 4.50
CA LEU A 57 12.09 -12.68 5.30
C LEU A 57 12.17 -13.82 6.31
N ALA A 58 11.07 -14.18 6.97
CA ALA A 58 11.02 -15.31 7.91
C ALA A 58 11.26 -16.65 7.22
N ILE A 59 10.66 -16.86 6.04
CA ILE A 59 10.88 -18.05 5.21
C ILE A 59 12.33 -18.12 4.74
N ILE A 60 12.88 -17.01 4.22
CA ILE A 60 14.28 -16.95 3.80
C ILE A 60 15.22 -17.22 4.98
N PHE A 61 14.99 -16.59 6.13
CA PHE A 61 15.81 -16.78 7.33
C PHE A 61 15.74 -18.21 7.88
N GLY A 62 14.54 -18.80 7.91
CA GLY A 62 14.36 -20.21 8.30
C GLY A 62 15.06 -21.17 7.34
N TYR A 63 14.92 -20.93 6.03
CA TYR A 63 15.63 -21.69 5.01
C TYR A 63 17.15 -21.55 5.11
N TRP A 64 17.65 -20.34 5.39
CA TRP A 64 19.08 -20.09 5.60
C TRP A 64 19.61 -20.73 6.88
N LYS A 65 18.80 -20.75 7.95
CA LYS A 65 19.13 -21.40 9.22
C LYS A 65 19.19 -22.92 9.08
N GLU A 66 18.24 -23.51 8.36
CA GLU A 66 18.29 -24.94 8.04
C GLU A 66 19.51 -25.26 7.17
N ARG A 67 19.80 -24.45 6.15
CA ARG A 67 20.98 -24.61 5.29
C ARG A 67 22.31 -24.46 6.05
N ARG A 68 22.36 -23.71 7.16
CA ARG A 68 23.56 -23.60 8.00
C ARG A 68 23.92 -24.91 8.71
N ARG A 69 22.90 -25.69 9.11
CA ARG A 69 23.09 -26.99 9.78
C ARG A 69 23.85 -28.00 8.90
N TRP A 70 23.72 -27.88 7.58
CA TRP A 70 24.47 -28.69 6.61
C TRP A 70 25.92 -28.23 6.42
N GLN A 71 26.24 -26.96 6.63
CA GLN A 71 27.60 -26.44 6.48
C GLN A 71 28.48 -26.78 7.68
N ASP A 72 27.92 -26.79 8.90
CA ASP A 72 28.67 -27.17 10.10
C ASP A 72 29.06 -28.66 10.04
N GLU A 73 28.15 -29.56 9.65
CA GLU A 73 28.45 -30.99 9.43
C GLU A 73 29.45 -31.22 8.27
N ILE A 74 29.33 -30.46 7.17
CA ILE A 74 30.31 -30.53 6.07
C ILE A 74 31.69 -30.04 6.54
N SER A 75 31.75 -28.96 7.34
CA SER A 75 33.02 -28.41 7.83
C SER A 75 33.69 -29.34 8.85
N ASP A 76 32.93 -29.96 9.76
CA ASP A 76 33.46 -30.89 10.77
C ASP A 76 33.92 -32.22 10.13
N TYR A 77 33.19 -32.73 9.12
CA TYR A 77 33.61 -33.91 8.36
C TYR A 77 34.86 -33.65 7.49
N SER A 78 34.99 -32.44 6.95
CA SER A 78 36.15 -32.05 6.12
C SER A 78 37.42 -31.88 6.96
N VAL A 79 37.30 -31.47 8.24
CA VAL A 79 38.44 -31.37 9.17
C VAL A 79 38.82 -32.74 9.75
N GLY A 80 37.85 -33.66 9.92
CA GLY A 80 38.10 -35.02 10.40
C GLY A 80 38.74 -35.98 9.38
N GLY A 81 38.59 -35.74 8.08
CA GLY A 81 39.09 -36.63 7.01
C GLY A 81 40.53 -36.37 6.53
N GLU A 82 41.17 -35.30 7.02
CA GLU A 82 42.53 -34.90 6.61
C GLU A 82 43.61 -35.37 7.61
N PHE A 83 43.27 -35.72 8.85
CA PHE A 83 44.24 -36.18 9.86
C PHE A 83 44.68 -37.66 9.73
N ASP A 84 43.99 -38.47 8.91
CA ASP A 84 44.33 -39.90 8.72
C ASP A 84 45.33 -40.16 7.56
N LYS A 85 45.94 -39.13 6.95
CA LYS A 85 46.85 -39.30 5.80
C LYS A 85 48.32 -38.93 6.06
N GLU A 86 48.70 -38.58 7.29
CA GLU A 86 50.06 -38.11 7.61
C GLU A 86 50.92 -39.11 8.42
N GLU A 87 50.48 -40.37 8.57
CA GLU A 87 51.32 -41.46 9.08
C GLU A 87 51.38 -42.62 8.09
N PHE A 88 52.17 -42.49 7.02
CA PHE A 88 52.82 -43.61 6.32
C PHE A 88 54.02 -43.14 5.51
#